data_AF-A0A8T6P7Z8-F1
#
_entry.id   AF-A0A8T6P7Z8-F1
#
_cell.length_a   1.000
_cell.length_b   1.000
_cell.length_c   1.000
_cell.angle_alpha   90.00
_cell.angle_beta   90.00
_cell.angle_gamma   90.00
#
_symmetry.space_group_name_H-M   'P 1'
#
loop_
_entity.id
_entity.type
_entity.pdbx_description
1 polymer ?
#
loop_
_entity_poly.entity_id
_entity_poly.type
_entity_poly.pdbx_seq_one_letter_code
_entity_poly.pdbx_strand_id
1 'polypeptide(L)'
;MNELTWLGIIMIVAGSCGLGVLLLSGLLALWSWITLALTIRDTLEGEGRWALNLKAVQCPRCGLARPITQLPRSPRQIITGERRCRRCNQLMDRQGRALPD
;
A
#
# COMPACT_ATOMS: atom_id res chain seq x y z
N MET A 1 22.56 47.52 13.49
CA MET A 1 22.29 46.38 12.58
C MET A 1 21.76 46.98 11.29
N ASN A 2 22.43 46.75 10.16
CA ASN A 2 22.20 47.44 8.88
C ASN A 2 21.42 46.57 7.89
N GLU A 3 20.70 47.18 6.94
CA GLU A 3 19.83 46.52 5.94
C GLU A 3 20.48 45.31 5.23
N LEU A 4 21.80 45.40 4.96
CA LEU A 4 22.59 44.32 4.36
C LEU A 4 22.64 43.04 5.22
N THR A 5 22.63 43.16 6.55
CA THR A 5 22.62 42.00 7.46
C THR A 5 21.28 41.28 7.46
N TRP A 6 20.16 42.00 7.32
CA TRP A 6 18.82 41.40 7.24
C TRP A 6 18.62 40.62 5.94
N LEU A 7 19.04 41.18 4.81
CA LEU A 7 18.98 40.50 3.51
C LEU A 7 19.79 39.20 3.51
N GLY A 8 20.98 39.21 4.12
CA GLY A 8 21.82 38.01 4.27
C GLY A 8 21.12 36.90 5.07
N ILE A 9 20.48 37.23 6.19
CA ILE A 9 19.75 36.26 7.02
C ILE A 9 18.57 35.67 6.25
N ILE A 10 17.77 36.50 5.57
CA ILE A 10 16.61 36.04 4.78
C ILE A 10 17.05 35.06 3.69
N MET A 11 18.14 35.36 2.98
CA MET A 11 18.68 34.48 1.94
C MET A 11 19.14 33.12 2.47
N ILE A 12 19.79 33.09 3.65
CA ILE A 12 20.24 31.84 4.30
C ILE A 12 19.06 31.00 4.77
N VAL A 13 18.05 31.64 5.38
CA VAL A 13 16.84 30.95 5.85
C VAL A 13 16.05 30.39 4.67
N ALA A 14 15.82 31.19 3.62
CA ALA A 14 15.12 30.74 2.42
C ALA A 14 15.86 29.59 1.70
N GLY A 15 17.20 29.70 1.58
CA GLY A 15 18.03 28.66 0.97
C GLY A 15 18.03 27.35 1.75
N SER A 16 18.09 27.40 3.08
CA SER A 16 18.05 26.21 3.94
C SER A 16 16.69 25.51 3.92
N CYS A 17 15.58 26.27 3.83
CA CYS A 17 14.25 25.71 3.60
C CYS A 17 14.16 24.99 2.24
N GLY A 18 14.68 25.59 1.17
CA GLY A 18 14.67 24.98 -0.16
C GLY A 18 15.45 23.66 -0.23
N LEU A 19 16.66 23.65 0.32
CA LEU A 19 17.49 22.44 0.37
C LEU A 19 16.83 21.33 1.21
N GLY A 20 16.25 21.69 2.35
CA GLY A 20 15.53 20.73 3.22
C GLY A 20 14.36 20.05 2.50
N VAL A 21 13.58 20.79 1.72
CA VAL A 21 12.46 20.24 0.93
C VAL A 21 12.95 19.30 -0.17
N LEU A 22 14.05 19.65 -0.85
CA LEU A 22 14.64 18.80 -1.90
C LEU A 22 15.18 17.48 -1.33
N LEU A 23 15.87 17.53 -0.19
CA LEU A 23 16.37 16.33 0.47
C LEU A 23 15.23 15.44 0.97
N LEU A 24 14.21 16.03 1.61
CA LEU A 24 13.06 15.27 2.10
C LEU A 24 12.28 14.61 0.96
N SER A 25 12.01 15.33 -0.13
CA SER A 25 11.31 14.78 -1.29
C SER A 25 12.12 13.67 -1.97
N GLY A 26 13.45 13.82 -2.08
CA GLY A 26 14.33 12.78 -2.57
C GLY A 26 14.30 11.51 -1.71
N LEU A 27 14.34 11.66 -0.38
CA LEU A 27 14.24 10.53 0.56
C LEU A 27 12.88 9.83 0.46
N LEU A 28 11.78 10.58 0.38
CA LEU A 28 10.44 10.02 0.21
C LEU A 28 10.28 9.27 -1.11
N ALA A 29 10.83 9.81 -2.20
CA ALA A 29 10.84 9.15 -3.50
C ALA A 29 11.67 7.86 -3.48
N LEU A 30 12.86 7.87 -2.88
CA LEU A 30 13.66 6.67 -2.72
C LEU A 30 12.92 5.61 -1.90
N TRP A 31 12.30 6.02 -0.79
CA TRP A 31 11.53 5.12 0.07
C TRP A 31 10.35 4.48 -0.67
N SER A 32 9.62 5.25 -1.48
CA SER A 32 8.48 4.74 -2.25
C SER A 32 8.92 3.76 -3.35
N TRP A 33 10.07 4.00 -3.99
CA TRP A 33 10.64 3.05 -4.95
C TRP A 33 11.07 1.74 -4.30
N ILE A 34 11.70 1.80 -3.12
CA ILE A 34 12.10 0.60 -2.36
C ILE A 34 10.87 -0.22 -1.97
N THR A 35 9.84 0.41 -1.41
CA THR A 35 8.63 -0.32 -1.00
C THR A 35 7.94 -0.95 -2.21
N LEU A 36 7.79 -0.21 -3.32
CA LEU A 36 7.22 -0.75 -4.55
C LEU A 36 8.00 -1.96 -5.07
N ALA A 37 9.33 -1.90 -5.10
CA ALA A 37 10.17 -3.00 -5.55
C ALA A 37 10.03 -4.25 -4.67
N LEU A 38 10.00 -4.08 -3.34
CA LEU A 38 9.80 -5.17 -2.39
C LEU A 38 8.40 -5.79 -2.51
N THR A 39 7.38 -4.96 -2.69
CA THR A 39 6.01 -5.42 -2.91
C THR A 39 5.90 -6.22 -4.21
N ILE A 40 6.49 -5.75 -5.32
CA ILE A 40 6.50 -6.49 -6.60
C ILE A 40 7.22 -7.82 -6.44
N ARG A 41 8.41 -7.83 -5.82
CA ARG A 41 9.21 -9.04 -5.61
C ARG A 41 8.44 -10.09 -4.81
N ASP A 42 7.86 -9.73 -3.67
CA ASP A 42 7.05 -10.64 -2.84
C ASP A 42 5.83 -11.17 -3.59
N THR A 43 5.23 -10.32 -4.43
CA THR A 43 4.09 -10.71 -5.26
C THR A 43 4.49 -11.71 -6.35
N LEU A 44 5.68 -11.56 -6.94
CA LEU A 44 6.22 -12.51 -7.95
C LEU A 44 6.69 -13.82 -7.31
N GLU A 45 7.33 -13.76 -6.16
CA GLU A 45 7.76 -14.94 -5.38
C GLU A 45 6.55 -15.70 -4.81
N GLY A 46 5.37 -15.08 -4.79
CA GLY A 46 4.12 -15.73 -4.42
C GLY A 46 3.97 -15.94 -2.92
N GLU A 47 4.81 -15.29 -2.10
CA GLU A 47 4.73 -15.35 -0.64
C GLU A 47 3.50 -14.60 -0.10
N GLY A 48 2.94 -13.67 -0.89
CA GLY A 48 1.62 -13.08 -0.64
C GLY A 48 1.53 -12.25 0.64
N ARG A 49 2.67 -11.77 1.17
CA ARG A 49 2.76 -11.00 2.41
C ARG A 49 2.06 -9.65 2.30
N TRP A 50 2.04 -9.08 1.09
CA TRP A 50 1.38 -7.79 0.80
C TRP A 50 -0.08 -7.93 0.36
N ALA A 51 -0.66 -9.14 0.40
CA ALA A 51 -2.05 -9.42 0.05
C ALA A 51 -2.46 -8.97 -1.37
N LEU A 52 -1.49 -8.84 -2.29
CA LEU A 52 -1.72 -8.62 -3.71
C LEU A 52 -1.88 -9.98 -4.40
N ASN A 53 -3.10 -10.31 -4.80
CA ASN A 53 -3.36 -11.53 -5.56
C ASN A 53 -3.25 -11.22 -7.06
N LEU A 54 -2.19 -11.68 -7.71
CA LEU A 54 -2.10 -11.66 -9.18
C LEU A 54 -2.89 -12.78 -9.85
N LYS A 55 -3.28 -13.79 -9.06
CA LYS A 55 -4.04 -14.97 -9.52
C LYS A 55 -5.37 -15.04 -8.80
N ALA A 56 -6.36 -15.63 -9.46
CA ALA A 56 -7.66 -15.91 -8.87
C ALA A 56 -7.50 -16.87 -7.68
N VAL A 57 -7.93 -16.41 -6.51
CA VAL A 57 -7.95 -17.21 -5.29
C VAL A 57 -9.15 -18.17 -5.32
N GLN A 58 -8.96 -19.42 -4.93
CA GLN A 58 -10.04 -20.41 -4.90
C GLN A 58 -10.70 -20.47 -3.52
N CYS A 59 -12.01 -20.71 -3.49
CA CYS A 59 -12.71 -20.97 -2.24
C CYS A 59 -12.23 -22.30 -1.62
N PRO A 60 -11.79 -22.32 -0.35
CA PRO A 60 -11.25 -23.52 0.28
C PRO A 60 -12.33 -24.59 0.55
N ARG A 61 -13.62 -24.19 0.53
CA ARG A 61 -14.76 -25.09 0.78
C ARG A 61 -15.38 -25.68 -0.48
N CYS A 62 -15.40 -24.95 -1.60
CA CYS A 62 -16.10 -25.40 -2.82
C CYS A 62 -15.29 -25.26 -4.12
N GLY A 63 -14.03 -24.83 -4.04
CA GLY A 63 -13.14 -24.67 -5.20
C GLY A 63 -13.50 -23.54 -6.16
N LEU A 64 -14.58 -22.79 -5.93
CA LEU A 64 -14.97 -21.69 -6.82
C LEU A 64 -13.86 -20.63 -6.87
N ALA A 65 -13.32 -20.39 -8.07
CA ALA A 65 -12.36 -19.31 -8.31
C ALA A 65 -13.04 -17.95 -8.10
N ARG A 66 -12.39 -17.08 -7.33
CA ARG A 66 -12.81 -15.70 -7.13
C ARG A 66 -12.25 -14.79 -8.21
N PRO A 67 -13.00 -13.75 -8.60
CA PRO A 67 -12.44 -12.69 -9.44
C PRO A 67 -11.27 -12.01 -8.72
N ILE A 68 -10.22 -11.68 -9.49
CA ILE A 68 -9.00 -11.02 -8.98
C ILE A 68 -9.34 -9.68 -8.34
N THR A 69 -10.23 -8.93 -8.98
CA THR A 69 -10.77 -7.66 -8.47
C THR A 69 -12.26 -7.82 -8.18
N GLN A 70 -12.69 -7.32 -7.03
CA GLN A 70 -14.10 -7.25 -6.71
C GLN A 70 -14.36 -5.99 -5.90
N LEU A 71 -15.48 -5.32 -6.13
CA LEU A 71 -15.86 -4.16 -5.33
C LEU A 71 -16.24 -4.60 -3.91
N PRO A 72 -15.72 -3.97 -2.84
CA PRO A 72 -16.16 -4.23 -1.47
C PRO A 72 -17.61 -3.75 -1.29
N ARG A 73 -18.39 -4.47 -0.48
CA ARG A 73 -19.81 -4.14 -0.19
C ARG A 73 -20.02 -3.48 1.17
N SER A 74 -19.00 -3.41 2.01
CA SER A 74 -19.06 -2.74 3.30
C SER A 74 -17.71 -2.16 3.70
N PRO A 75 -17.68 -1.16 4.59
CA PRO A 75 -16.43 -0.60 5.12
C PRO A 75 -15.56 -1.66 5.80
N ARG A 76 -16.18 -2.62 6.49
CA ARG A 76 -15.46 -3.74 7.11
C ARG A 76 -14.64 -4.54 6.07
N GLN A 77 -15.21 -4.81 4.89
CA GLN A 77 -14.49 -5.49 3.81
C GLN A 77 -13.33 -4.67 3.23
N ILE A 78 -13.39 -3.34 3.31
CA ILE A 78 -12.27 -2.48 2.91
C ILE A 78 -11.10 -2.67 3.88
N ILE A 79 -11.39 -2.67 5.18
CA ILE A 79 -10.37 -2.77 6.22
C ILE A 79 -9.78 -4.19 6.28
N THR A 80 -10.62 -5.20 6.50
CA THR A 80 -10.16 -6.58 6.72
C THR A 80 -9.90 -7.32 5.42
N GLY A 81 -10.57 -6.93 4.33
CA GLY A 81 -10.51 -7.69 3.08
C GLY A 81 -11.32 -8.98 3.08
N GLU A 82 -12.05 -9.26 4.16
CA GLU A 82 -12.87 -10.46 4.26
C GLU A 82 -13.97 -10.45 3.19
N ARG A 83 -14.31 -11.62 2.66
CA ARG A 83 -15.44 -11.78 1.74
C ARG A 83 -16.07 -13.14 1.89
N ARG A 84 -17.37 -13.25 1.57
CA ARG A 84 -18.08 -14.53 1.48
C ARG A 84 -18.06 -15.11 0.08
N CYS A 85 -17.97 -16.44 -0.02
CA CYS A 85 -18.14 -17.15 -1.28
C CYS A 85 -19.54 -16.94 -1.85
N ARG A 86 -19.69 -16.67 -3.16
CA ARG A 86 -21.01 -16.57 -3.79
C ARG A 86 -21.75 -17.91 -3.89
N ARG A 87 -21.04 -19.03 -3.81
CA ARG A 87 -21.61 -20.39 -3.93
C ARG A 87 -21.91 -21.03 -2.58
N CYS A 88 -20.94 -21.09 -1.67
CA CYS A 88 -21.08 -21.79 -0.38
C CYS A 88 -21.12 -20.85 0.84
N ASN A 89 -21.16 -19.54 0.62
CA ASN A 89 -21.21 -18.49 1.66
C ASN A 89 -20.06 -18.46 2.70
N GLN A 90 -19.04 -19.31 2.56
CA GLN A 90 -17.86 -19.34 3.44
C GLN A 90 -17.18 -17.98 3.51
N LEU A 91 -16.97 -17.46 4.72
CA LEU A 91 -16.15 -16.27 4.96
C LEU A 91 -14.67 -16.62 4.77
N MET A 92 -13.95 -15.78 4.04
CA MET A 92 -12.53 -15.96 3.74
C MET A 92 -11.79 -14.64 3.77
N ASP A 93 -10.49 -14.68 4.04
CA ASP A 93 -9.57 -13.54 3.91
C ASP A 93 -9.26 -13.22 2.43
N ARG A 94 -8.37 -12.24 2.20
CA ARG A 94 -7.92 -11.85 0.85
C ARG A 94 -7.12 -12.95 0.17
N GLN A 95 -6.44 -13.80 0.93
CA GLN A 95 -5.59 -14.89 0.44
C GLN A 95 -6.37 -16.20 0.21
N GLY A 96 -7.65 -16.26 0.57
CA GLY A 96 -8.50 -17.46 0.37
C GLY A 96 -8.51 -18.42 1.53
N ARG A 97 -7.95 -18.05 2.67
CA ARG A 97 -8.05 -18.84 3.90
C ARG A 97 -9.44 -18.68 4.49
N ALA A 98 -9.98 -19.78 5.01
CA ALA A 98 -11.27 -19.76 5.69
C ALA A 98 -11.17 -18.96 6.98
N LEU A 99 -12.13 -18.08 7.22
CA LEU A 99 -12.31 -17.37 8.49
C LEU A 99 -13.44 -18.06 9.28
N PRO A 100 -13.36 -18.07 10.62
CA PRO A 100 -14.48 -18.49 11.45
C PRO A 100 -15.70 -17.58 11.21
N ASP A 101 -16.88 -18.16 11.30
CA ASP A 101 -18.16 -17.48 11.03
C ASP A 101 -18.53 -16.45 12.11
#